data_AF-A0A6E8W1E6-F1
#
_entry.id   AF-A0A6E8W1E6-F1
#
_cell.length_a   1.000
_cell.length_b   1.000
_cell.length_c   1.000
_cell.angle_alpha   90.00
_cell.angle_beta   90.00
_cell.angle_gamma   90.00
#
_symmetry.space_group_name_H-M   'P 1'
#
loop_
_entity.id
_entity.type
_entity.pdbx_description
1 polymer ?
#
loop_
_entity_poly.entity_id
_entity_poly.type
_entity_poly.pdbx_seq_one_letter_code
_entity_poly.pdbx_strand_id
1 'polypeptide(L)'
;MSVTWGYTQMNEVGKPHPELDIIARLLPFITHKGDRVTLNKPLDPARLLPEGKAYWTYLGSLTTPPCSESVTWILFKEPIEVSHEQLELFREMRCYDAAEECPCDETLNKQFDYGKVINNFRPPLELGNRQLREVDSY
;
A
#
# COMPACT_ATOMS: atom_id res chain seq x y z
N MET A 1 15.44 -3.40 18.51
CA MET A 1 15.08 -2.11 17.87
C MET A 1 13.97 -2.41 16.87
N SER A 2 12.71 -2.23 17.26
CA SER A 2 11.57 -2.45 16.37
C SER A 2 11.45 -1.27 15.41
N VAL A 3 11.38 -1.55 14.11
CA VAL A 3 11.18 -0.54 13.07
C VAL A 3 9.69 -0.20 13.03
N THR A 4 9.25 0.67 13.93
CA THR A 4 7.87 1.18 14.01
C THR A 4 7.60 2.32 13.04
N TRP A 5 8.61 2.78 12.29
CA TRP A 5 8.53 3.95 11.40
C TRP A 5 7.51 3.84 10.26
N GLY A 6 7.22 2.61 9.78
CA GLY A 6 6.25 2.41 8.68
C GLY A 6 4.81 2.80 9.03
N TYR A 7 4.44 2.81 10.32
CA TYR A 7 3.08 3.12 10.75
C TYR A 7 2.81 4.62 10.91
N THR A 8 3.82 5.39 11.31
CA THR A 8 3.64 6.82 11.63
C THR A 8 3.53 7.68 10.36
N GLN A 9 4.27 7.33 9.30
CA GLN A 9 4.31 8.11 8.04
C GLN A 9 3.09 7.88 7.12
N MET A 10 2.31 6.82 7.32
CA MET A 10 1.11 6.54 6.51
C MET A 10 -0.14 7.36 6.90
N ASN A 11 -0.07 8.18 7.96
CA ASN A 11 -1.20 8.97 8.45
C ASN A 11 -1.08 10.48 8.17
N GLU A 12 -0.01 10.94 7.52
CA GLU A 12 0.11 12.33 7.11
C GLU A 12 -0.56 12.50 5.73
N VAL A 13 -1.77 13.06 5.74
CA VAL A 13 -2.47 13.46 4.51
C VAL A 13 -1.64 14.56 3.83
N GLY A 14 -1.12 14.24 2.64
CA GLY A 14 -0.32 15.15 1.82
C GLY A 14 -1.12 15.79 0.69
N LYS A 15 -0.41 16.37 -0.29
CA LYS A 15 -1.04 16.91 -1.50
C LYS A 15 -1.43 15.80 -2.49
N PRO A 16 -2.37 16.08 -3.41
CA PRO A 16 -2.71 15.14 -4.47
C PRO A 16 -1.48 14.79 -5.33
N HIS A 17 -1.24 13.50 -5.52
CA HIS A 17 -0.14 13.00 -6.33
C HIS A 17 -0.59 12.79 -7.79
N PRO A 18 -0.03 13.51 -8.78
CA PRO A 18 -0.52 13.47 -10.17
C PRO A 18 -0.42 12.09 -10.83
N GLU A 19 0.67 11.36 -10.60
CA GLU A 19 0.84 10.03 -11.20
C GLU A 19 -0.10 8.99 -10.58
N LEU A 20 -0.24 8.98 -9.25
CA LEU A 20 -1.18 8.12 -8.53
C LEU A 20 -2.63 8.41 -8.90
N ASP A 21 -2.97 9.65 -9.28
CA ASP A 21 -4.30 10.05 -9.71
C ASP A 21 -4.78 9.25 -10.95
N ILE A 22 -3.85 8.80 -11.81
CA ILE A 22 -4.16 7.94 -12.94
C ILE A 22 -4.75 6.61 -12.46
N ILE A 23 -4.20 6.04 -11.39
CA ILE A 23 -4.69 4.80 -10.77
C ILE A 23 -5.95 5.09 -9.97
N ALA A 24 -5.94 6.12 -9.13
CA ALA A 24 -7.02 6.44 -8.20
C ALA A 24 -8.36 6.63 -8.93
N ARG A 25 -8.38 7.34 -10.06
CA ARG A 25 -9.60 7.54 -10.88
C ARG A 25 -10.17 6.26 -11.48
N LEU A 26 -9.39 5.19 -11.54
CA LEU A 26 -9.81 3.90 -12.09
C LEU A 26 -10.30 2.93 -11.01
N LEU A 27 -9.99 3.18 -9.73
CA LEU A 27 -10.41 2.35 -8.60
C LEU A 27 -11.94 2.12 -8.51
N PRO A 28 -12.82 3.09 -8.84
CA PRO A 28 -14.27 2.85 -8.87
C PRO A 28 -14.73 1.81 -9.90
N PHE A 29 -13.89 1.46 -10.88
CA PHE A 29 -14.18 0.41 -11.88
C PHE A 29 -13.59 -0.95 -11.51
N ILE A 30 -12.82 -1.03 -10.42
CA ILE A 30 -12.23 -2.26 -9.90
C ILE A 30 -12.50 -2.42 -8.40
N THR A 31 -13.74 -2.16 -8.01
CA THR A 31 -14.15 -2.16 -6.62
C THR A 31 -14.14 -3.55 -6.01
N HIS A 32 -14.46 -4.61 -6.77
CA HIS A 32 -14.56 -5.97 -6.27
C HIS A 32 -13.36 -6.82 -6.67
N LYS A 33 -13.14 -7.90 -5.91
CA LYS A 33 -12.12 -8.88 -6.21
C LYS A 33 -12.41 -9.49 -7.58
N GLY A 34 -11.37 -9.54 -8.42
CA GLY A 34 -11.47 -10.12 -9.77
C GLY A 34 -11.75 -9.09 -10.86
N ASP A 35 -12.26 -7.90 -10.51
CA ASP A 35 -12.45 -6.80 -11.45
C ASP A 35 -11.12 -6.42 -12.13
N ARG A 36 -11.22 -5.97 -13.39
CA ARG A 36 -10.09 -5.51 -14.18
C ARG A 36 -10.50 -4.31 -15.02
N VAL A 37 -9.58 -3.35 -15.15
CA VAL A 37 -9.72 -2.19 -16.02
C VAL A 37 -8.42 -1.94 -16.78
N THR A 38 -8.53 -1.46 -18.01
CA THR A 38 -7.36 -1.08 -18.82
C THR A 38 -6.92 0.33 -18.49
N LEU A 39 -5.63 0.53 -18.27
CA LEU A 39 -5.04 1.88 -18.17
C LEU A 39 -5.14 2.57 -19.53
N ASN A 40 -5.95 3.63 -19.61
CA ASN A 40 -6.15 4.43 -20.82
C ASN A 40 -5.14 5.59 -20.95
N LYS A 41 -4.36 5.83 -19.90
CA LYS A 41 -3.23 6.78 -19.88
C LYS A 41 -1.96 6.03 -19.50
N PRO A 42 -0.81 6.40 -20.07
CA PRO A 42 0.47 5.82 -19.66
C PRO A 42 0.74 6.16 -18.20
N LEU A 43 1.18 5.15 -17.44
CA LEU A 43 1.66 5.27 -16.07
C LEU A 43 3.19 5.08 -16.09
N ASP A 44 3.93 6.02 -15.54
CA ASP A 44 5.38 5.93 -15.33
C ASP A 44 5.66 5.64 -13.85
N PRO A 45 6.06 4.39 -13.49
CA PRO A 45 6.36 4.03 -12.11
C PRO A 45 7.49 4.86 -11.48
N ALA A 46 8.40 5.42 -12.27
CA ALA A 46 9.49 6.24 -11.75
C ALA A 46 8.99 7.55 -11.12
N ARG A 47 7.82 8.03 -11.56
CA ARG A 47 7.17 9.24 -11.03
C ARG A 47 6.40 8.99 -9.73
N LEU A 48 6.29 7.74 -9.29
CA LEU A 48 5.76 7.36 -7.96
C LEU A 48 6.88 7.25 -6.91
N LEU A 49 8.12 7.58 -7.27
CA LEU A 49 9.25 7.60 -6.35
C LEU A 49 9.44 9.01 -5.77
N PRO A 50 9.88 9.15 -4.51
CA PRO A 50 10.21 10.44 -3.92
C PRO A 50 11.35 11.13 -4.66
N GLU A 51 11.50 12.45 -4.50
CA GLU A 51 12.60 13.20 -5.14
C GLU A 51 13.95 12.74 -4.58
N GLY A 52 14.07 12.68 -3.25
CA GLY A 52 15.23 12.14 -2.55
C GLY A 52 15.40 10.64 -2.75
N LYS A 53 16.59 10.25 -3.20
CA LYS A 53 16.93 8.85 -3.49
C LYS A 53 17.72 8.17 -2.38
N ALA A 54 17.81 8.78 -1.20
CA ALA A 54 18.37 8.11 -0.03
C ALA A 54 17.43 6.97 0.42
N TYR A 55 17.99 5.82 0.79
CA TYR A 55 17.22 4.65 1.19
C TYR A 55 17.94 3.78 2.22
N TRP A 56 17.18 2.93 2.90
CA TRP A 56 17.71 1.78 3.65
C TRP A 56 17.55 0.49 2.85
N THR A 57 18.46 -0.46 3.03
CA THR A 57 18.39 -1.76 2.37
C THR A 57 18.77 -2.91 3.31
N TYR A 58 18.05 -4.04 3.17
CA TYR A 58 18.30 -5.28 3.92
C TYR A 58 17.76 -6.50 3.16
N LEU A 59 18.28 -7.69 3.48
CA LEU A 59 17.74 -8.97 2.99
C LEU A 59 16.53 -9.40 3.81
N GLY A 60 15.44 -9.76 3.17
CA GLY A 60 14.20 -10.15 3.83
C GLY A 60 13.34 -11.09 3.01
N SER A 61 12.06 -11.14 3.37
CA SER A 61 11.06 -12.00 2.75
C SER A 61 9.92 -11.23 2.12
N LEU A 62 9.11 -11.95 1.36
CA LEU A 62 7.77 -11.50 0.97
C LEU A 62 6.91 -11.22 2.22
N THR A 63 6.11 -10.17 2.16
CA THR A 63 5.14 -9.82 3.23
C THR A 63 3.82 -10.57 3.09
N THR A 64 3.65 -11.34 2.02
CA THR A 64 2.51 -12.22 1.75
C THR A 64 2.97 -13.68 1.71
N PRO A 65 2.09 -14.64 2.05
CA PRO A 65 2.38 -16.06 1.90
C PRO A 65 2.87 -16.39 0.48
N PRO A 66 3.88 -17.27 0.31
CA PRO A 66 4.47 -18.16 1.32
C PRO A 66 5.59 -17.54 2.18
N CYS A 67 5.76 -16.22 2.20
CA CYS A 67 6.74 -15.52 3.05
C CYS A 67 8.21 -15.92 2.79
N SER A 68 8.56 -16.28 1.54
CA SER A 68 9.91 -16.73 1.17
C SER A 68 10.99 -15.65 1.38
N GLU A 69 12.10 -16.01 2.01
CA GLU A 69 13.29 -15.15 2.24
C GLU A 69 14.14 -14.99 0.97
N SER A 70 13.63 -14.21 0.03
CA SER A 70 14.21 -14.07 -1.33
C SER A 70 14.25 -12.63 -1.82
N VAL A 71 14.02 -11.65 -0.93
CA VAL A 71 13.85 -10.24 -1.30
C VAL A 71 15.03 -9.41 -0.79
N THR A 72 15.57 -8.54 -1.64
CA THR A 72 16.40 -7.41 -1.20
C THR A 72 15.50 -6.18 -1.13
N TRP A 73 15.24 -5.69 0.08
CA TRP A 73 14.39 -4.53 0.29
C TRP A 73 15.16 -3.24 0.03
N ILE A 74 14.47 -2.26 -0.57
CA ILE A 74 14.89 -0.86 -0.73
C ILE A 74 13.76 0.00 -0.19
N LEU A 75 14.01 0.71 0.91
CA LEU A 75 13.02 1.60 1.54
C LEU A 75 13.53 3.02 1.48
N PHE A 76 12.92 3.85 0.64
CA PHE A 76 13.26 5.27 0.56
C PHE A 76 13.02 5.97 1.90
N LYS A 77 13.91 6.89 2.25
CA LYS A 77 13.81 7.67 3.49
C LYS A 77 12.74 8.75 3.41
N GLU A 78 12.54 9.29 2.21
CA GLU A 78 11.54 10.30 1.93
C GLU A 78 10.23 9.63 1.48
N PRO A 79 9.06 9.98 2.06
CA PRO A 79 7.78 9.51 1.60
C PRO A 79 7.31 10.27 0.36
N ILE A 80 6.36 9.69 -0.40
CA ILE A 80 5.55 10.46 -1.35
C ILE A 80 4.32 11.00 -0.64
N GLU A 81 3.89 12.20 -1.00
CA GLU A 81 2.63 12.77 -0.54
C GLU A 81 1.45 12.18 -1.33
N VAL A 82 0.32 11.95 -0.65
CA VAL A 82 -0.94 11.50 -1.27
C VAL A 82 -2.09 12.23 -0.56
N SER A 83 -3.10 12.68 -1.31
CA SER A 83 -4.26 13.37 -0.69
C SER A 83 -5.20 12.39 0.00
N HIS A 84 -6.02 12.93 0.91
CA HIS A 84 -7.00 12.14 1.63
C HIS A 84 -8.01 11.51 0.66
N GLU A 85 -8.49 12.27 -0.33
CA GLU A 85 -9.44 11.79 -1.34
C GLU A 85 -8.85 10.64 -2.15
N GLN A 86 -7.56 10.71 -2.50
CA GLN A 86 -6.88 9.61 -3.18
C GLN A 86 -6.80 8.36 -2.30
N LEU A 87 -6.48 8.51 -1.01
CA LEU A 87 -6.43 7.39 -0.05
C LEU A 87 -7.81 6.74 0.18
N GLU A 88 -8.87 7.54 0.29
CA GLU A 88 -10.22 7.03 0.50
C GLU A 88 -10.68 6.14 -0.66
N LEU A 89 -10.29 6.44 -1.91
CA LEU A 89 -10.60 5.57 -3.06
C LEU A 89 -10.00 4.17 -2.92
N PHE A 90 -8.82 4.02 -2.31
CA PHE A 90 -8.26 2.70 -2.01
C PHE A 90 -9.04 1.99 -0.90
N ARG A 91 -9.53 2.73 0.10
CA ARG A 91 -10.27 2.18 1.25
C ARG A 91 -11.67 1.71 0.87
N GLU A 92 -12.21 2.12 -0.27
CA GLU A 92 -13.51 1.65 -0.76
C GLU A 92 -13.47 0.29 -1.49
N MET A 93 -12.28 -0.24 -1.80
CA MET A 93 -12.14 -1.56 -2.43
C MET A 93 -12.68 -2.68 -1.55
N ARG A 94 -13.16 -3.76 -2.18
CA ARG A 94 -13.82 -4.91 -1.56
C ARG A 94 -13.03 -6.20 -1.78
N CYS A 95 -13.02 -7.07 -0.76
CA CYS A 95 -12.24 -8.31 -0.78
C CYS A 95 -12.99 -9.54 -1.30
N TYR A 96 -14.22 -9.36 -1.80
CA TYR A 96 -15.11 -10.39 -2.35
C TYR A 96 -15.47 -10.07 -3.81
N ASP A 97 -15.93 -11.09 -4.54
CA ASP A 97 -16.37 -10.95 -5.94
C ASP A 97 -17.73 -10.25 -6.01
N ALA A 98 -18.01 -9.47 -7.06
CA ALA A 98 -19.29 -8.77 -7.22
C ALA A 98 -20.50 -9.72 -7.33
N ALA A 99 -20.28 -10.99 -7.70
CA ALA A 99 -21.31 -12.02 -7.76
C ALA A 99 -21.57 -12.71 -6.41
N GLU A 100 -20.72 -12.50 -5.41
CA GLU A 100 -20.88 -13.05 -4.05
C GLU A 100 -21.76 -12.12 -3.19
N GLU A 101 -22.52 -12.69 -2.27
CA GLU A 101 -23.18 -11.90 -1.23
C GLU A 101 -22.14 -11.15 -0.41
N CYS A 102 -22.42 -9.90 -0.02
CA CYS A 102 -21.51 -9.17 0.85
C CYS A 102 -21.26 -10.02 2.10
N PRO A 103 -20.00 -10.33 2.44
CA PRO A 103 -19.71 -11.09 3.64
C PRO A 103 -20.02 -10.25 4.90
N CYS A 104 -20.35 -8.96 4.74
CA CYS A 104 -20.80 -8.08 5.80
C CYS A 104 -22.23 -8.42 6.23
N ASP A 105 -22.42 -8.70 7.53
CA ASP A 105 -23.76 -8.87 8.11
C ASP A 105 -24.43 -7.50 8.28
N GLU A 106 -25.30 -7.14 7.34
CA GLU A 106 -26.06 -5.88 7.37
C GLU A 106 -27.00 -5.75 8.58
N THR A 107 -27.30 -6.85 9.28
CA THR A 107 -28.25 -6.87 10.42
C THR A 107 -27.57 -6.63 11.77
N LEU A 108 -26.26 -6.81 11.85
CA LEU A 108 -25.46 -6.45 12.99
C LEU A 108 -24.92 -5.04 12.75
N ASN A 109 -25.25 -4.08 13.62
CA ASN A 109 -24.58 -2.78 13.74
C ASN A 109 -23.08 -2.97 14.13
N LYS A 110 -22.31 -3.73 13.37
CA LYS A 110 -20.94 -4.16 13.65
C LYS A 110 -20.05 -3.78 12.46
N GLN A 111 -19.37 -2.65 12.66
CA GLN A 111 -18.19 -2.16 11.97
C GLN A 111 -18.34 -1.93 10.45
N PHE A 112 -18.39 -0.64 10.06
CA PHE A 112 -18.46 -0.10 8.69
C PHE A 112 -17.40 -0.60 7.69
N ASP A 113 -16.43 -1.41 8.14
CA ASP A 113 -15.26 -1.84 7.37
C ASP A 113 -15.30 -3.31 6.91
N TYR A 114 -16.35 -4.06 7.26
CA TYR A 114 -16.42 -5.47 6.90
C TYR A 114 -16.50 -5.66 5.37
N GLY A 115 -15.67 -6.55 4.85
CA GLY A 115 -15.55 -6.79 3.40
C GLY A 115 -14.75 -5.72 2.64
N LYS A 116 -14.28 -4.64 3.29
CA LYS A 116 -13.36 -3.67 2.68
C LYS A 116 -11.91 -4.18 2.72
N VAL A 117 -11.11 -3.80 1.73
CA VAL A 117 -9.66 -4.05 1.71
C VAL A 117 -8.97 -2.94 2.50
N ILE A 118 -9.05 -3.04 3.83
CA ILE A 118 -8.33 -2.16 4.75
C ILE A 118 -7.30 -2.96 5.56
N ASN A 119 -6.27 -2.28 6.07
CA ASN A 119 -5.24 -2.87 6.92
C ASN A 119 -4.56 -4.12 6.32
N ASN A 120 -4.41 -4.17 4.99
CA ASN A 120 -3.79 -5.26 4.23
C ASN A 120 -2.25 -5.23 4.31
N PHE A 121 -1.70 -5.01 5.50
CA PHE A 121 -0.26 -5.02 5.77
C PHE A 121 0.09 -6.13 6.77
N ARG A 122 1.35 -6.53 6.77
CA ARG A 122 1.91 -7.46 7.76
C ARG A 122 2.59 -6.66 8.87
N PRO A 123 2.34 -6.94 10.17
CA PRO A 123 3.04 -6.27 11.26
C PRO A 123 4.57 -6.41 11.17
N PRO A 124 5.34 -5.44 11.69
CA PRO A 124 6.79 -5.55 11.77
C PRO A 124 7.22 -6.81 12.52
N LEU A 125 8.25 -7.49 12.00
CA LEU A 125 8.87 -8.64 12.65
C LEU A 125 10.23 -8.25 13.22
N GLU A 126 10.71 -9.05 14.17
CA GLU A 126 12.03 -8.89 14.76
C GLU A 126 13.13 -8.90 13.70
N LEU A 127 14.09 -7.99 13.83
CA LEU A 127 15.19 -7.86 12.87
C LEU A 127 16.10 -9.11 12.87
N GLY A 128 16.25 -9.75 14.03
CA GLY A 128 17.16 -10.89 14.21
C GLY A 128 18.62 -10.48 13.91
N ASN A 129 19.34 -11.33 13.18
CA ASN A 129 20.75 -11.10 12.83
C ASN A 129 20.94 -10.28 11.53
N ARG A 130 19.86 -9.76 10.94
CA ARG A 130 19.93 -9.02 9.68
C ARG A 130 20.53 -7.64 9.90
N GLN A 131 21.32 -7.19 8.95
CA GLN A 131 21.92 -5.85 8.96
C GLN A 131 21.11 -4.90 8.08
N LEU A 132 20.74 -3.76 8.64
CA LEU A 132 20.19 -2.63 7.90
C LEU A 132 21.35 -1.77 7.41
N ARG A 133 21.41 -1.51 6.10
CA ARG A 133 22.39 -0.60 5.52
C ARG A 133 21.69 0.68 5.05
N GLU A 134 22.37 1.79 5.21
CA GLU A 134 21.90 3.11 4.79
C GLU A 134 22.69 3.55 3.56
N VAL A 135 21.98 4.11 2.60
CA VAL A 135 22.54 4.66 1.37
C VAL A 135 22.01 6.08 1.22
N ASP A 136 22.92 7.05 1.23
CA ASP A 136 22.58 8.46 1.05
C ASP A 136 22.49 8.82 -0.43
N SER A 137 21.72 9.87 -0.74
CA SER A 137 21.74 10.47 -2.07
C SER A 137 23.03 11.25 -2.26
N TYR A 138 23.64 11.12 -3.44
CA TYR A 138 24.76 11.95 -3.89
C TYR A 138 24.38 13.42 -4.03
#